data_AF-A0A225DL18-F1
#
_entry.id   AF-A0A225DL18-F1
#
_cell.length_a   1.000
_cell.length_b   1.000
_cell.length_c   1.000
_cell.angle_alpha   90.00
_cell.angle_beta   90.00
_cell.angle_gamma   90.00
#
_symmetry.space_group_name_H-M   'P 1'
#
loop_
_entity.id
_entity.type
_entity.pdbx_description
1 polymer ?
#
loop_
_entity_poly.entity_id
_entity_poly.type
_entity_poly.pdbx_seq_one_letter_code
_entity_poly.pdbx_strand_id
1 'polypeptide(L)' 'MERTKDKLTRVMDAVSSIEAGFVVLPEDAPFASDFLVECEAFTADDSHAHDDQIDPMCDAITDMLLTKRSSLFDFT' A
#
# COMPACT_ATOMS: atom_id res chain seq x y z
N MET A 1 -0.28 11.57 10.68
CA MET A 1 -1.64 11.14 10.28
C MET A 1 -2.06 10.04 11.23
N GLU A 2 -3.24 10.15 11.83
CA GLU A 2 -3.81 9.08 12.65
C GLU A 2 -4.52 8.09 11.72
N ARG A 3 -4.13 6.81 11.76
CA ARG A 3 -4.72 5.76 10.91
C ARG A 3 -6.01 5.26 11.56
N THR A 4 -7.15 5.53 10.94
CA THR A 4 -8.49 5.13 11.43
C THR A 4 -8.90 3.73 11.00
N LYS A 5 -8.33 3.21 9.90
CA LYS A 5 -8.47 1.82 9.45
C LYS A 5 -7.31 0.97 9.97
N ASP A 6 -7.60 -0.27 10.34
CA ASP A 6 -6.59 -1.25 10.73
C ASP A 6 -5.69 -1.64 9.54
N LYS A 7 -4.49 -2.17 9.86
CA LYS A 7 -3.44 -2.47 8.89
C LYS A 7 -3.89 -3.50 7.86
N LEU A 8 -4.58 -4.56 8.28
CA LEU A 8 -5.09 -5.59 7.38
C LEU A 8 -6.06 -5.01 6.36
N THR A 9 -7.03 -4.20 6.80
CA THR A 9 -7.99 -3.55 5.91
C THR A 9 -7.29 -2.67 4.86
N ARG A 10 -6.24 -1.94 5.26
CA ARG A 10 -5.43 -1.11 4.33
C ARG A 10 -4.68 -1.94 3.29
N VAL A 11 -4.13 -3.09 3.67
CA VAL A 11 -3.47 -4.00 2.74
C VAL A 11 -4.49 -4.57 1.76
N MET A 12 -5.66 -4.98 2.23
CA MET A 12 -6.73 -5.50 1.36
C MET A 12 -7.21 -4.47 0.33
N ASP A 13 -7.34 -3.19 0.72
CA ASP A 13 -7.66 -2.11 -0.22
C ASP A 13 -6.54 -1.93 -1.28
N ALA A 14 -5.27 -2.11 -0.90
CA ALA A 14 -4.12 -1.97 -1.78
C ALA A 14 -3.94 -3.14 -2.77
N VAL A 15 -4.23 -4.38 -2.35
CA VAL A 15 -4.06 -5.62 -3.14
C VAL A 15 -4.73 -5.49 -4.52
N SER A 16 -5.94 -4.92 -4.57
CA SER A 16 -6.67 -4.74 -5.82
C SER A 16 -5.90 -3.90 -6.86
N SER A 17 -5.17 -2.87 -6.41
CA SER A 17 -4.36 -2.02 -7.30
C SER A 17 -3.05 -2.69 -7.72
N ILE A 18 -2.47 -3.50 -6.84
CA ILE A 18 -1.26 -4.29 -7.11
C ILE A 18 -1.57 -5.36 -8.17
N GLU A 19 -2.65 -6.13 -7.99
CA GLU A 19 -3.08 -7.17 -8.94
C GLU A 19 -3.48 -6.61 -10.31
N ALA A 20 -4.01 -5.38 -10.34
CA ALA A 20 -4.31 -4.67 -11.59
C ALA A 20 -3.06 -4.17 -12.35
N GLY A 21 -1.86 -4.29 -11.76
CA GLY A 21 -0.60 -3.86 -12.37
C GLY A 21 -0.32 -2.36 -12.28
N PHE A 22 -1.00 -1.63 -11.38
CA PHE A 22 -0.76 -0.20 -11.16
C PHE A 22 0.41 0.08 -10.20
N VAL A 23 0.93 -0.95 -9.53
CA VAL A 23 2.05 -0.86 -8.61
C VAL A 23 3.19 -1.71 -9.16
N VAL A 24 4.36 -1.10 -9.33
CA VAL A 24 5.55 -1.76 -9.86
C VAL A 24 6.75 -1.40 -9.00
N LEU A 25 7.64 -2.38 -8.79
CA LEU A 25 8.92 -2.18 -8.12
C LEU A 25 10.02 -2.07 -9.19
N PRO A 26 11.05 -1.22 -8.99
CA PRO A 26 12.21 -1.21 -9.86
C PRO A 26 13.00 -2.51 -9.71
N GLU A 27 13.36 -3.14 -10.82
CA GLU A 27 14.04 -4.46 -10.85
C GLU A 27 15.39 -4.44 -10.11
N ASP A 28 16.17 -3.37 -10.29
CA ASP A 28 17.53 -3.25 -9.73
C ASP A 28 17.58 -2.44 -8.42
N ALA A 29 16.44 -2.20 -7.78
CA ALA A 29 16.42 -1.46 -6.51
C ALA A 29 17.04 -2.30 -5.38
N PRO A 30 18.04 -1.78 -4.64
CA PRO A 30 18.67 -2.52 -3.55
C PRO A 30 17.71 -2.98 -2.44
N PHE A 31 16.57 -2.29 -2.29
CA PHE A 31 15.54 -2.59 -1.30
C PHE A 31 14.47 -3.57 -1.79
N ALA A 32 14.42 -3.90 -3.10
CA ALA A 32 13.29 -4.65 -3.66
C ALA A 32 13.16 -6.06 -3.06
N SER A 33 14.28 -6.76 -2.86
CA SER A 33 14.27 -8.09 -2.24
C SER A 33 13.78 -8.04 -0.79
N ASP A 34 14.30 -7.10 0.00
CA ASP A 34 13.92 -6.96 1.42
C ASP A 34 12.45 -6.56 1.56
N PHE A 35 11.98 -5.69 0.67
CA PHE A 35 10.58 -5.29 0.60
C PHE A 35 9.65 -6.46 0.25
N LEU A 36 10.02 -7.30 -0.71
CA LEU A 36 9.22 -8.49 -1.07
C LEU A 36 9.17 -9.49 0.09
N VAL A 37 10.29 -9.73 0.77
CA VAL A 37 10.34 -10.60 1.95
C VAL A 37 9.41 -10.07 3.05
N GLU A 38 9.37 -8.76 3.28
CA GLU A 38 8.45 -8.14 4.22
C GLU A 38 6.99 -8.34 3.80
N CYS A 39 6.67 -8.15 2.51
CA CYS A 39 5.33 -8.38 1.97
C CYS A 39 4.88 -9.85 2.11
N GLU A 40 5.78 -10.80 1.90
CA GLU A 40 5.50 -12.24 2.05
C GLU A 40 5.36 -12.67 3.51
N ALA A 41 6.06 -11.99 4.43
CA ALA A 41 6.00 -12.24 5.87
C ALA A 41 4.78 -11.59 6.53
N PHE A 42 4.01 -10.77 5.81
CA PHE A 42 2.85 -10.08 6.35
C PHE A 42 1.79 -11.07 6.88
N THR A 43 1.39 -10.90 8.14
CA THR A 43 0.32 -11.67 8.75
C THR A 43 -0.82 -10.78 9.25
N ALA A 44 -2.05 -11.28 9.14
CA ALA A 44 -3.25 -10.56 9.57
C ALA A 44 -3.33 -10.32 11.10
N ASP A 45 -2.52 -11.04 11.88
CA ASP A 45 -2.51 -10.97 13.34
C ASP A 45 -1.48 -9.98 13.92
N ASP A 46 -0.83 -9.17 13.06
CA ASP A 46 0.14 -8.12 13.46
C ASP A 46 1.26 -8.67 14.35
N SER A 47 1.56 -9.97 14.21
CA SER A 47 2.53 -10.69 15.05
C SER A 47 3.98 -10.44 14.64
N HIS A 48 4.20 -9.83 13.47
CA HIS A 48 5.51 -9.44 12.97
C HIS A 48 5.87 -8.01 13.37
N ALA A 49 7.11 -7.83 13.85
CA ALA A 49 7.58 -6.55 14.42
C ALA A 49 8.06 -5.54 13.36
N HIS A 50 8.09 -5.91 12.08
CA HIS A 50 8.75 -5.16 11.01
C HIS A 50 7.82 -5.10 9.79
N ASP A 51 6.87 -4.17 9.82
CA ASP A 51 5.95 -3.87 8.71
C ASP A 51 6.15 -2.41 8.22
N ASP A 52 7.34 -1.87 8.49
CA ASP A 52 7.68 -0.46 8.34
C ASP A 52 7.68 0.00 6.87
N GLN A 53 7.75 -0.92 5.91
CA GLN A 53 7.70 -0.65 4.48
C GLN A 53 6.32 -0.90 3.86
N ILE A 54 5.53 -1.84 4.40
CA ILE A 54 4.14 -2.09 3.93
C ILE A 54 3.26 -0.88 4.20
N ASP A 55 3.43 -0.27 5.37
CA ASP A 55 2.67 0.89 5.79
C ASP A 55 2.75 2.10 4.82
N PRO A 56 3.94 2.59 4.43
CA PRO A 56 4.06 3.66 3.44
C PRO A 56 3.62 3.23 2.04
N MET A 57 3.74 1.95 1.65
CA MET A 57 3.18 1.47 0.38
C MET A 57 1.66 1.63 0.36
N CYS A 58 0.96 1.15 1.39
CA CYS A 58 -0.50 1.27 1.50
C CYS A 58 -0.95 2.73 1.52
N ASP A 59 -0.22 3.61 2.23
CA ASP A 59 -0.48 5.05 2.25
C ASP A 59 -0.34 5.64 0.84
N ALA A 60 0.73 5.32 0.11
CA ALA A 60 0.97 5.79 -1.25
C ALA A 60 -0.11 5.31 -2.25
N ILE A 61 -0.49 4.04 -2.20
CA ILE A 61 -1.54 3.49 -3.07
C ILE A 61 -2.88 4.17 -2.80
N THR A 62 -3.22 4.37 -1.52
CA THR A 62 -4.46 5.05 -1.14
C THR A 62 -4.49 6.47 -1.66
N ASP A 63 -3.41 7.23 -1.46
CA ASP A 63 -3.33 8.64 -1.84
C ASP A 63 -3.28 8.83 -3.36
N MET A 64 -2.60 7.95 -4.09
CA MET A 64 -2.32 8.13 -5.52
C MET A 64 -3.34 7.44 -6.43
N LEU A 65 -3.90 6.30 -6.04
CA LEU A 65 -4.72 5.45 -6.91
C LEU A 65 -6.18 5.36 -6.46
N LEU A 66 -6.44 5.37 -5.15
CA LEU A 66 -7.79 5.14 -4.61
C LEU A 66 -8.50 6.44 -4.22
N THR A 67 -7.75 7.48 -3.85
CA THR A 67 -8.34 8.76 -3.45
C THR A 67 -8.88 9.49 -4.67
N LYS A 68 -10.21 9.62 -4.74
CA LYS A 68 -10.89 10.38 -5.78
C LYS A 68 -10.55 11.86 -5.62
N ARG A 69 -9.66 12.37 -6.48
CA ARG A 69 -9.39 13.81 -6.57
C ARG A 69 -10.64 14.48 -7.13
N SER A 70 -11.36 15.25 -6.31
CA SER A 70 -12.43 16.11 -6.82
C SER A 70 -11.85 17.01 -7.90
N SER A 71 -12.35 16.86 -9.12
CA SER A 71 -12.01 17.74 -10.21
C SER A 71 -12.87 18.99 -10.14
N LEU A 72 -12.38 20.10 -10.71
CA LEU A 72 -13.20 21.31 -10.90
C LEU A 72 -14.51 21.02 -11.65
N PHE A 73 -14.55 19.95 -12.46
CA PHE A 73 -15.73 19.51 -13.21
C PHE A 73 -16.76 18.75 -12.35
N ASP A 74 -16.40 18.29 -11.16
CA ASP A 74 -17.38 17.69 -10.23
C ASP A 74 -18.26 18.75 -9.53
N PHE A 75 -17.94 20.04 -9.71
CA PHE A 75 -18.64 21.18 -9.10
C PHE A 75 -19.43 22.05 -10.10
N THR A 76 -19.47 21.67 -11.39
CA THR A 76 -20.21 22.37 -12.47
C THR A 76 -21.32 21.49 -13.02
#